data_AF-A0AAU9Q0K7-F1
#
_entry.id   AF-A0AAU9Q0K7-F1
#
_cell.length_a   1.000
_cell.length_b   1.000
_cell.length_c   1.000
_cell.angle_alpha   90.00
_cell.angle_beta   90.00
_cell.angle_gamma   90.00
#
_symmetry.space_group_name_H-M   'P 1'
#
loop_
_entity.id
_entity.type
_entity.pdbx_description
1 polymer ?
#
loop_
_entity_poly.entity_id
_entity_poly.type
_entity_poly.pdbx_seq_one_letter_code
_entity_poly.pdbx_strand_id
1 'polypeptide(L)'
;MKSLKNLKGYSQAQRNLAYSIREKITAKLDLSKTQDNRVYDRLMSITSPMFFIKYRSQLESGKITEALSKYQDDNYNRRARHVTRG
;
A
#
# COMPACT_ATOMS: atom_id res chain seq x y z
N MET A 1 14.22 -9.61 5.11
CA MET A 1 13.33 -8.59 4.50
C MET A 1 11.93 -9.17 4.34
N LYS A 2 10.87 -8.37 4.54
CA LYS A 2 9.47 -8.82 4.35
C LYS A 2 9.20 -9.15 2.88
N SER A 3 8.42 -10.21 2.62
CA SER A 3 8.09 -10.63 1.25
C SER A 3 7.17 -9.62 0.54
N LEU A 4 7.53 -9.25 -0.68
CA LEU A 4 6.70 -8.44 -1.59
C LEU A 4 5.40 -9.15 -2.01
N LYS A 5 5.35 -10.49 -1.88
CA LYS A 5 4.22 -11.33 -2.29
C LYS A 5 3.18 -11.55 -1.18
N ASN A 6 3.26 -10.84 -0.06
CA ASN A 6 2.33 -10.99 1.07
C ASN A 6 0.93 -10.37 0.84
N LEU A 7 0.51 -10.26 -0.42
CA LEU A 7 -0.78 -9.71 -0.83
C LEU A 7 -1.88 -10.78 -0.71
N LYS A 8 -3.04 -10.41 -0.15
CA LYS A 8 -4.14 -11.34 0.19
C LYS A 8 -5.49 -10.87 -0.37
N GLY A 9 -6.41 -11.82 -0.57
CA GLY A 9 -7.73 -11.58 -1.17
C GLY A 9 -7.63 -11.26 -2.67
N TYR A 10 -8.78 -10.91 -3.26
CA TYR A 10 -8.93 -10.53 -4.69
C TYR A 10 -8.50 -11.62 -5.69
N SER A 11 -8.59 -11.33 -6.99
CA SER A 11 -8.15 -12.27 -8.04
C SER A 11 -6.62 -12.37 -8.13
N GLN A 12 -6.12 -13.46 -8.71
CA GLN A 12 -4.68 -13.64 -8.94
C GLN A 12 -4.09 -12.55 -9.84
N ALA A 13 -4.82 -12.14 -10.89
CA ALA A 13 -4.40 -11.06 -11.78
C ALA A 13 -4.23 -9.73 -11.03
N GLN A 14 -5.15 -9.40 -10.12
CA GLN A 14 -5.06 -8.20 -9.28
C GLN A 14 -3.86 -8.26 -8.32
N ARG A 15 -3.60 -9.43 -7.71
CA ARG A 15 -2.40 -9.62 -6.88
C ARG A 15 -1.12 -9.44 -7.67
N ASN A 16 -1.04 -9.99 -8.87
CA ASN A 16 0.14 -9.87 -9.74
C ASN A 16 0.38 -8.41 -10.16
N LEU A 17 -0.68 -7.69 -10.51
CA LEU A 17 -0.60 -6.25 -10.82
C LEU A 17 -0.12 -5.44 -9.61
N ALA A 18 -0.74 -5.65 -8.45
CA ALA A 18 -0.36 -4.96 -7.22
C ALA A 18 1.08 -5.26 -6.80
N TYR A 19 1.54 -6.51 -6.97
CA TYR A 19 2.94 -6.90 -6.77
C TYR A 19 3.88 -6.11 -7.67
N SER A 20 3.58 -6.05 -8.97
CA SER A 20 4.40 -5.30 -9.94
C SER A 20 4.48 -3.81 -9.59
N ILE A 21 3.38 -3.21 -9.12
CA ILE A 21 3.37 -1.81 -8.69
C ILE A 21 4.26 -1.66 -7.45
N ARG A 22 4.04 -2.49 -6.42
CA ARG A 22 4.81 -2.44 -5.17
C ARG A 22 6.31 -2.57 -5.42
N GLU A 23 6.71 -3.53 -6.24
CA GLU A 23 8.11 -3.77 -6.60
C GLU A 23 8.75 -2.53 -7.25
N LYS A 24 8.08 -1.94 -8.25
CA LYS A 24 8.53 -0.71 -8.90
C LYS A 24 8.68 0.47 -7.94
N ILE A 25 7.79 0.61 -6.97
CA ILE A 25 7.87 1.69 -5.98
C ILE A 25 9.02 1.44 -5.01
N THR A 26 9.15 0.23 -4.50
CA THR A 26 10.18 -0.10 -3.52
C THR A 26 11.59 -0.04 -4.10
N ALA A 27 11.75 -0.30 -5.40
CA ALA A 27 13.02 -0.18 -6.10
C ALA A 27 13.52 1.28 -6.20
N LYS A 28 12.65 2.28 -6.02
CA LYS A 28 13.00 3.71 -6.04
C LYS A 28 13.40 4.26 -4.67
N LEU A 29 13.26 3.47 -3.60
CA LEU A 29 13.54 3.91 -2.23
C LEU A 29 15.01 3.67 -1.90
N ASP A 30 15.64 4.63 -1.24
CA ASP A 30 16.99 4.51 -0.70
C ASP A 30 16.92 4.04 0.75
N LEU A 31 17.02 2.72 0.95
CA LEU A 31 16.85 2.10 2.28
C LEU A 31 17.94 2.46 3.30
N SER A 32 19.01 3.14 2.88
CA SER A 32 19.98 3.73 3.82
C SER A 32 19.39 4.92 4.58
N LYS A 33 18.38 5.60 3.99
CA LYS A 33 17.68 6.71 4.62
C LYS A 33 16.60 6.18 5.55
N THR A 34 16.63 6.64 6.81
CA THR A 34 15.64 6.27 7.83
C THR A 34 14.20 6.48 7.37
N GLN A 35 13.93 7.55 6.62
CA GLN A 35 12.58 7.86 6.15
C GLN A 35 12.09 6.86 5.09
N ASP A 36 12.93 6.55 4.11
CA ASP A 36 12.60 5.60 3.05
C ASP A 36 12.46 4.18 3.60
N ASN A 37 13.27 3.82 4.60
CA ASN A 37 13.13 2.56 5.31
C ASN A 37 11.76 2.46 6.04
N ARG A 38 11.32 3.52 6.73
CA ARG A 38 9.98 3.58 7.34
C ARG A 38 8.86 3.47 6.30
N VAL A 39 9.01 4.13 5.15
CA VAL A 39 8.05 4.04 4.04
C VAL A 39 8.00 2.62 3.49
N TYR A 40 9.16 2.00 3.26
CA TYR A 40 9.27 0.61 2.83
C TYR A 40 8.52 -0.31 3.78
N ASP A 41 8.78 -0.19 5.09
CA ASP A 41 8.12 -1.02 6.10
C ASP A 41 6.60 -0.89 6.12
N ARG A 42 6.09 0.33 5.90
CA ARG A 42 4.65 0.60 5.75
C ARG A 42 4.08 0.00 4.47
N LEU A 43 4.76 0.14 3.34
CA LEU A 43 4.36 -0.53 2.10
C LEU A 43 4.34 -2.05 2.27
N MET A 44 5.29 -2.59 3.05
CA MET A 44 5.35 -4.02 3.31
C MET A 44 4.24 -4.55 4.21
N SER A 45 3.71 -3.73 5.11
CA SER A 45 2.62 -4.13 6.01
C SER A 45 1.25 -4.15 5.33
N ILE A 46 1.10 -3.48 4.19
CA ILE A 46 -0.13 -3.47 3.42
C ILE A 46 -0.27 -4.79 2.65
N THR A 47 -1.28 -5.57 3.03
CA THR A 47 -1.63 -6.85 2.39
C THR A 47 -2.71 -6.73 1.33
N SER A 48 -3.41 -5.59 1.25
CA SER A 48 -4.51 -5.38 0.29
C SER A 48 -3.98 -5.01 -1.10
N PRO A 49 -4.22 -5.81 -2.15
CA PRO A 49 -3.90 -5.46 -3.54
C PRO A 49 -4.53 -4.14 -3.98
N MET A 50 -5.74 -3.84 -3.49
CA MET A 50 -6.49 -2.66 -3.91
C MET A 50 -5.85 -1.35 -3.48
N PHE A 51 -5.03 -1.33 -2.43
CA PHE A 51 -4.23 -0.15 -2.11
C PHE A 51 -3.34 0.24 -3.29
N PHE A 52 -2.54 -0.72 -3.78
CA PHE A 52 -1.57 -0.48 -4.86
C PHE A 52 -2.26 -0.13 -6.19
N ILE A 53 -3.42 -0.74 -6.45
CA ILE A 53 -4.19 -0.48 -7.68
C ILE A 53 -4.88 0.88 -7.60
N LYS A 54 -5.57 1.20 -6.49
CA LYS A 54 -6.35 2.44 -6.34
C LYS A 54 -5.47 3.69 -6.30
N TYR A 55 -4.33 3.63 -5.62
CA TYR A 55 -3.44 4.79 -5.44
C TYR A 55 -2.23 4.77 -6.37
N ARG A 56 -2.31 4.00 -7.47
CA ARG A 56 -1.19 3.82 -8.41
C ARG A 56 -0.58 5.13 -8.89
N SER A 57 -1.42 6.10 -9.28
CA SER A 57 -0.95 7.39 -9.80
C SER A 57 -0.11 8.16 -8.77
N GLN A 58 -0.57 8.22 -7.50
CA GLN A 58 0.19 8.86 -6.42
C GLN A 58 1.48 8.13 -6.10
N LEU A 59 1.43 6.80 -6.08
CA LEU A 59 2.61 5.97 -5.85
C LEU A 59 3.66 6.20 -6.95
N GLU A 60 3.26 6.13 -8.21
CA GLU A 60 4.17 6.32 -9.36
C GLU A 60 4.77 7.73 -9.41
N SER A 61 4.03 8.75 -8.96
CA SER A 61 4.50 10.14 -8.85
C SER A 61 5.33 10.42 -7.59
N GLY A 62 5.67 9.41 -6.79
CA GLY A 62 6.46 9.57 -5.55
C GLY A 62 5.68 10.13 -4.35
N LYS A 63 4.37 10.36 -4.48
CA LYS A 63 3.48 10.85 -3.41
C LYS A 63 3.04 9.70 -2.48
N ILE A 64 3.99 8.88 -2.04
CA ILE A 64 3.73 7.63 -1.29
C ILE A 64 3.07 7.93 0.06
N THR A 65 3.54 8.95 0.78
CA THR A 65 2.96 9.35 2.07
C THR A 65 1.51 9.78 1.94
N GLU A 66 1.16 10.48 0.85
CA GLU A 66 -0.23 10.89 0.58
C GLU A 66 -1.13 9.68 0.31
N ALA A 67 -0.65 8.71 -0.48
CA ALA A 67 -1.37 7.46 -0.72
C ALA A 67 -1.61 6.69 0.59
N LEU A 68 -0.59 6.61 1.46
CA LEU A 68 -0.69 5.96 2.76
C LEU A 68 -1.71 6.66 3.68
N SER A 69 -1.71 7.99 3.73
CA SER A 69 -2.67 8.78 4.51
C SER A 69 -4.11 8.51 4.04
N LYS A 70 -4.36 8.64 2.74
CA LYS A 70 -5.70 8.40 2.15
C LYS A 70 -6.20 6.99 2.43
N TYR A 71 -5.31 6.00 2.43
CA TYR A 71 -5.68 4.62 2.76
C TYR A 71 -6.04 4.42 4.23
N GLN A 72 -5.40 5.15 5.14
CA GLN A 72 -5.77 5.14 6.56
C GLN A 72 -7.15 5.78 6.77
N ASP A 73 -7.40 6.92 6.11
CA ASP A 73 -8.70 7.61 6.18
C ASP A 73 -9.84 6.73 5.65
N ASP A 74 -9.63 6.07 4.51
CA ASP A 74 -10.61 5.13 3.94
C ASP A 74 -10.90 3.96 4.89
N ASN A 75 -9.87 3.42 5.55
CA ASN A 75 -10.04 2.35 6.52
C ASN A 75 -10.73 2.82 7.79
N TYR A 76 -10.40 4.00 8.29
CA TYR A 76 -11.07 4.62 9.42
C TYR A 76 -12.56 4.83 9.13
N ASN A 77 -12.88 5.44 7.98
CA ASN A 77 -14.25 5.67 7.54
C ASN A 77 -15.04 4.37 7.37
N ARG A 78 -14.42 3.31 6.81
CA ARG A 78 -15.03 2.00 6.69
C ARG A 78 -15.36 1.38 8.06
N ARG A 79 -14.47 1.53 9.04
CA ARG A 79 -14.68 1.03 10.41
C ARG A 79 -15.74 1.85 11.15
N ALA A 80 -15.69 3.17 11.06
CA ALA A 80 -16.66 4.06 11.69
C ALA A 80 -18.10 3.73 11.23
N ARG A 81 -18.32 3.57 9.92
CA ARG A 81 -19.62 3.18 9.36
C ARG A 81 -20.14 1.82 9.84
N HIS A 82 -19.24 0.92 10.22
CA HIS A 82 -19.61 -0.38 10.79
C HIS A 82 -20.02 -0.28 12.26
N VAL A 83 -19.45 0.65 13.01
CA VAL A 83 -19.76 0.84 14.45
C VAL A 83 -21.07 1.60 14.64
N THR A 84 -21.43 2.53 13.75
CA THR A 84 -22.67 3.33 13.87
C THR A 84 -23.93 2.61 13.38
N ARG A 85 -23.82 1.39 12.83
CA ARG A 85 -24.94 0.60 12.29
C ARG A 85 -25.11 -0.76 12.99
N GLY A 86 -24.34 -1.01 14.05
CA GLY A 86 -24.42 -2.21 14.89
C GLY A 86 -25.25 -1.94 16.13
#